data_AF-A0A0K8RL55-F1
#
_entry.id   AF-A0A0K8RL55-F1
#
_cell.length_a   1.000
_cell.length_b   1.000
_cell.length_c   1.000
_cell.angle_alpha   90.00
_cell.angle_beta   90.00
_cell.angle_gamma   90.00
#
_symmetry.space_group_name_H-M   'P 1'
#
loop_
_entity.id
_entity.type
_entity.pdbx_description
1 polymer ?
#
loop_
_entity_poly.entity_id
_entity_poly.type
_entity_poly.pdbx_seq_one_letter_code
_entity_poly.pdbx_strand_id
1 'polypeptide(L)'
;MLHQLAQKVPFEPAKLFSIDRVFRNETLDATHLAEFCQIEGLVADYNLTLGNLMAIIGQFFDKLGMGQVRFKPAYNPYTEPSMEVFSFHEGLGRWVEVGNSGMFRPEMLLPMGLPEDVVVIAWGLSLERPTMIKYGINNIRDLVGPKVNLQMVYDNPICRINK
;
A
#
# COMPACT_ATOMS: atom_id res chain seq x y z
N MET A 1 2.85 -11.73 11.04
CA MET A 1 1.52 -12.17 10.59
C MET A 1 1.59 -13.35 9.61
N LEU A 2 2.22 -13.20 8.44
CA LEU A 2 2.32 -14.29 7.45
C LEU A 2 3.03 -15.55 7.98
N HIS A 3 4.12 -15.40 8.74
CA HIS A 3 4.79 -16.54 9.36
C HIS A 3 3.87 -17.32 10.31
N GLN A 4 3.04 -16.63 11.11
CA GLN A 4 2.07 -17.30 12.00
C GLN A 4 0.99 -18.05 11.20
N LEU A 5 0.58 -17.51 10.04
CA LEU A 5 -0.33 -18.20 9.12
C LEU A 5 0.31 -19.49 8.59
N ALA A 6 1.60 -19.43 8.23
CA ALA A 6 2.35 -20.58 7.72
C ALA A 6 2.48 -21.72 8.74
N GLN A 7 2.40 -21.44 10.04
CA GLN A 7 2.44 -22.47 11.09
C GLN A 7 1.10 -23.18 11.34
N LYS A 8 0.00 -22.72 10.72
CA LYS A 8 -1.30 -23.37 10.89
C LYS A 8 -1.40 -24.62 10.02
N VAL A 9 -1.76 -25.75 10.64
CA VAL A 9 -2.01 -27.02 9.96
C VAL A 9 -3.41 -27.52 10.35
N PRO A 10 -4.36 -27.65 9.39
CA PRO A 10 -4.23 -27.34 7.97
C PRO A 10 -4.09 -25.84 7.67
N PHE A 11 -3.58 -25.50 6.48
CA PHE A 11 -3.55 -24.11 6.01
C PHE A 11 -4.98 -23.56 5.86
N GLU A 12 -5.17 -22.31 6.27
CA GLU A 12 -6.43 -21.59 6.13
C GLU A 12 -6.19 -20.32 5.28
N PRO A 13 -6.94 -20.09 4.20
CA PRO A 13 -6.86 -18.85 3.44
C PRO A 13 -7.08 -17.62 4.32
N ALA A 14 -6.31 -16.56 4.10
CA ALA A 14 -6.36 -15.37 4.93
C ALA A 14 -6.17 -14.08 4.14
N LYS A 15 -6.81 -13.02 4.62
CA LYS A 15 -6.63 -11.64 4.16
C LYS A 15 -6.14 -10.83 5.34
N LEU A 16 -4.94 -10.28 5.23
CA LEU A 16 -4.25 -9.59 6.32
C LEU A 16 -3.87 -8.19 5.87
N PHE A 17 -3.86 -7.25 6.80
CA PHE A 17 -3.37 -5.89 6.55
C PHE A 17 -2.70 -5.33 7.80
N SER A 18 -1.81 -4.37 7.61
CA SER A 18 -1.20 -3.59 8.69
C SER A 18 -1.01 -2.15 8.25
N ILE A 19 -1.10 -1.26 9.22
CA ILE A 19 -0.73 0.15 9.09
C ILE A 19 0.26 0.41 10.20
N ASP A 20 1.52 0.68 9.83
CA ASP A 20 2.56 0.91 10.82
C ASP A 20 3.60 1.91 10.32
N ARG A 21 4.36 2.47 11.25
CA ARG A 21 5.41 3.43 10.95
C ARG A 21 6.69 2.70 10.55
N VAL A 22 7.25 3.12 9.43
CA VAL A 22 8.53 2.64 8.89
C VAL A 22 9.56 3.77 8.91
N PHE A 23 10.83 3.37 9.00
CA PHE A 23 11.97 4.29 9.07
C PHE A 23 12.89 4.03 7.89
N ARG A 24 13.26 5.08 7.17
CA ARG A 24 14.22 5.01 6.06
C ARG A 24 15.31 6.05 6.25
N ASN A 25 16.54 5.64 6.00
CA ASN A 25 17.67 6.55 5.96
C ASN A 25 17.73 7.25 4.60
N GLU A 26 16.77 8.14 4.36
CA GLU A 26 16.67 8.96 3.14
C GLU A 26 16.84 10.44 3.50
N THR A 27 17.31 11.24 2.53
CA THR A 27 17.47 12.68 2.73
C THR A 27 16.10 13.36 2.81
N LEU A 28 15.89 14.14 3.88
CA LEU A 28 14.64 14.86 4.10
C LEU A 28 14.42 15.94 3.03
N ASP A 29 13.36 15.81 2.24
CA ASP A 29 12.93 16.85 1.28
C ASP A 29 11.47 17.26 1.54
N ALA A 30 10.81 17.90 0.57
CA ALA A 30 9.42 18.35 0.68
C ALA A 30 8.39 17.20 0.54
N THR A 31 8.82 16.06 0.03
CA THR A 31 8.01 14.89 -0.35
C THR A 31 8.41 13.61 0.39
N HIS A 32 9.60 13.57 1.00
CA HIS A 32 10.16 12.41 1.68
C HIS A 32 10.51 12.74 3.13
N LEU A 33 9.97 11.94 4.05
CA LEU A 33 10.33 11.93 5.46
C LEU A 33 11.17 10.69 5.78
N ALA A 34 12.01 10.80 6.82
CA ALA A 34 12.78 9.68 7.35
C ALA A 34 11.90 8.68 8.12
N GLU A 35 10.74 9.12 8.59
CA GLU A 35 9.70 8.29 9.19
C GLU A 35 8.36 8.57 8.51
N PHE A 36 7.64 7.52 8.14
CA PHE A 36 6.32 7.62 7.53
C PHE A 36 5.51 6.34 7.78
N CYS A 37 4.20 6.39 7.58
CA CYS A 37 3.29 5.28 7.78
C CYS A 37 3.09 4.51 6.47
N GLN A 38 3.39 3.22 6.50
CA GLN A 38 3.16 2.30 5.40
C GLN A 38 1.91 1.46 5.67
N ILE A 39 1.04 1.39 4.67
CA ILE A 39 -0.10 0.49 4.65
C ILE A 39 0.30 -0.69 3.77
N GLU A 40 0.15 -1.89 4.31
CA GLU A 40 0.37 -3.13 3.58
C GLU A 40 -0.87 -4.02 3.68
N GLY A 41 -1.19 -4.67 2.57
CA GLY A 41 -2.23 -5.69 2.50
C GLY A 41 -1.70 -6.92 1.78
N LEU A 42 -2.13 -8.10 2.23
CA LEU A 42 -1.85 -9.36 1.54
C LEU A 42 -3.05 -10.30 1.59
N VAL A 43 -3.16 -11.13 0.57
CA VAL A 43 -4.11 -12.24 0.49
C VAL A 43 -3.31 -13.51 0.21
N ALA A 44 -3.48 -14.50 1.08
CA ALA A 44 -2.92 -15.84 0.92
C ALA A 44 -4.06 -16.81 0.68
N ASP A 45 -4.07 -17.45 -0.50
CA ASP A 45 -5.10 -18.39 -0.91
C ASP A 45 -4.57 -19.28 -2.05
N TYR A 46 -5.34 -20.29 -2.42
CA TYR A 46 -5.06 -21.16 -3.55
C TYR A 46 -5.49 -20.49 -4.87
N ASN A 47 -4.75 -20.76 -5.95
CA ASN A 47 -5.10 -20.33 -7.32
C ASN A 47 -5.24 -18.80 -7.51
N LEU A 48 -4.53 -17.98 -6.72
CA LEU A 48 -4.50 -16.54 -6.96
C LEU A 48 -3.69 -16.20 -8.21
N THR A 49 -4.22 -15.31 -9.02
CA THR A 49 -3.56 -14.80 -10.23
C THR A 49 -3.23 -13.31 -10.11
N LEU A 50 -2.39 -12.81 -11.03
CA LEU A 50 -2.15 -11.37 -11.15
C LEU A 50 -3.45 -10.58 -11.37
N GLY A 51 -4.43 -11.16 -12.06
CA GLY A 51 -5.75 -10.54 -12.26
C GLY A 51 -6.51 -10.33 -10.95
N ASN A 52 -6.38 -11.26 -9.99
CA ASN A 52 -6.96 -11.09 -8.65
C ASN A 52 -6.33 -9.90 -7.93
N LEU A 53 -5.00 -9.74 -8.02
CA LEU A 53 -4.30 -8.61 -7.43
C LEU A 53 -4.73 -7.27 -8.04
N MET A 54 -4.80 -7.20 -9.37
CA MET A 54 -5.28 -6.00 -10.07
C MET A 54 -6.72 -5.65 -9.68
N ALA A 55 -7.60 -6.63 -9.54
CA ALA A 55 -8.99 -6.42 -9.14
C ALA A 55 -9.10 -5.91 -7.69
N ILE A 56 -8.32 -6.47 -6.76
CA ILE A 56 -8.28 -6.01 -5.36
C ILE A 56 -7.80 -4.55 -5.30
N ILE A 57 -6.72 -4.23 -5.99
CA ILE A 57 -6.17 -2.87 -6.05
C ILE A 57 -7.19 -1.90 -6.65
N GLY A 58 -7.83 -2.27 -7.77
CA GLY A 58 -8.88 -1.48 -8.39
C GLY A 58 -10.03 -1.17 -7.43
N GLN A 59 -10.55 -2.18 -6.72
CA GLN A 59 -11.60 -1.99 -5.72
C GLN A 59 -11.15 -1.17 -4.51
N PHE A 60 -9.90 -1.34 -4.07
CA PHE A 60 -9.33 -0.59 -2.95
C PHE A 60 -9.26 0.90 -3.28
N PHE A 61 -8.71 1.27 -4.44
CA PHE A 61 -8.59 2.66 -4.86
C PHE A 61 -9.94 3.28 -5.26
N ASP A 62 -10.86 2.50 -5.85
CA ASP A 62 -12.23 2.96 -6.12
C ASP A 62 -12.94 3.39 -4.84
N LYS A 63 -12.84 2.59 -3.76
CA LYS A 63 -13.38 2.97 -2.44
C LYS A 63 -12.74 4.23 -1.87
N LEU A 64 -11.51 4.56 -2.25
CA LEU A 64 -10.82 5.79 -1.85
C LEU A 64 -11.18 7.00 -2.72
N GLY A 65 -12.03 6.84 -3.75
CA GLY A 65 -12.35 7.89 -4.71
C GLY A 65 -11.27 8.09 -5.78
N MET A 66 -10.40 7.09 -5.98
CA MET A 66 -9.27 7.09 -6.91
C MET A 66 -9.42 5.97 -7.96
N GLY A 67 -10.62 5.80 -8.52
CA GLY A 67 -10.96 4.65 -9.38
C GLY A 67 -10.19 4.55 -10.71
N GLN A 68 -9.51 5.61 -11.14
CA GLN A 68 -8.68 5.59 -12.36
C GLN A 68 -7.29 5.03 -12.07
N VAL A 69 -7.16 3.70 -12.15
CA VAL A 69 -5.90 3.00 -11.85
C VAL A 69 -5.23 2.46 -13.12
N ARG A 70 -3.89 2.57 -13.20
CA ARG A 70 -3.04 1.92 -14.20
C ARG A 70 -1.94 1.13 -13.52
N PHE A 71 -1.53 0.04 -14.17
CA PHE A 71 -0.46 -0.84 -13.70
C PHE A 71 0.75 -0.73 -14.62
N LYS A 72 1.94 -0.72 -14.04
CA LYS A 72 3.21 -0.71 -14.77
C LYS A 72 4.08 -1.84 -14.21
N PRO A 73 4.63 -2.74 -15.06
CA PRO A 73 5.58 -3.74 -14.59
C PRO A 73 6.75 -3.10 -13.85
N ALA A 74 7.12 -3.71 -12.72
CA ALA A 74 8.18 -3.24 -11.85
C ALA A 74 9.05 -4.42 -11.40
N TYR A 75 10.02 -4.15 -10.53
CA TYR A 75 10.84 -5.17 -9.91
C TYR A 75 10.84 -4.94 -8.40
N ASN A 76 10.43 -5.97 -7.64
CA ASN A 76 10.77 -6.07 -6.22
C ASN A 76 11.47 -7.41 -5.96
N PRO A 77 12.51 -7.46 -5.12
CA PRO A 77 13.27 -8.69 -4.89
C PRO A 77 12.45 -9.89 -4.41
N TYR A 78 11.35 -9.63 -3.69
CA TYR A 78 10.51 -10.64 -3.04
C TYR A 78 9.21 -10.95 -3.78
N THR A 79 8.97 -10.34 -4.95
CA THR A 79 7.78 -10.60 -5.77
C THR A 79 8.12 -10.96 -7.22
N GLU A 80 7.37 -11.87 -7.81
CA GLU A 80 7.40 -12.19 -9.24
C GLU A 80 6.05 -12.79 -9.65
N PRO A 81 5.24 -12.11 -10.49
CA PRO A 81 5.43 -10.78 -11.08
C PRO A 81 5.22 -9.60 -10.10
N SER A 82 5.78 -8.44 -10.45
CA SER A 82 5.69 -7.19 -9.68
C SER A 82 5.10 -6.04 -10.52
N MET A 83 4.32 -5.15 -9.89
CA MET A 83 3.69 -4.01 -10.55
C MET A 83 3.62 -2.78 -9.64
N GLU A 84 3.96 -1.63 -10.21
CA GLU A 84 3.63 -0.30 -9.68
C GLU A 84 2.17 0.06 -10.03
N VAL A 85 1.53 0.79 -9.13
CA VAL A 85 0.15 1.27 -9.25
C VAL A 85 0.16 2.78 -9.41
N PHE A 86 -0.46 3.26 -10.48
CA PHE A 86 -0.63 4.67 -10.78
C PHE A 86 -2.10 5.05 -10.70
N SER A 87 -2.39 6.21 -10.12
CA SER A 87 -3.72 6.82 -10.13
C SER A 87 -3.69 8.18 -10.84
N PHE A 88 -4.76 8.52 -11.56
CA PHE A 88 -4.85 9.84 -12.18
C PHE A 88 -5.24 10.89 -11.14
N HIS A 89 -4.39 11.92 -10.99
CA HIS A 89 -4.63 13.02 -10.07
C HIS A 89 -5.28 14.19 -10.82
N GLU A 90 -6.58 14.40 -10.63
CA GLU A 90 -7.35 15.44 -11.34
C GLU A 90 -6.76 16.85 -11.13
N GLY A 91 -6.36 17.20 -9.90
CA GLY A 91 -5.81 18.52 -9.60
C GLY A 91 -4.42 18.80 -10.23
N LEU A 92 -3.71 17.77 -10.70
CA LEU A 92 -2.38 17.89 -11.32
C LEU A 92 -2.42 17.51 -12.81
N GLY A 93 -3.55 16.97 -13.30
CA GLY A 93 -3.72 16.51 -14.68
C GLY A 93 -2.75 15.40 -15.11
N ARG A 94 -2.23 14.59 -14.18
CA ARG A 94 -1.21 13.58 -14.48
C ARG A 94 -1.38 12.29 -13.67
N TRP A 95 -0.79 11.22 -14.18
CA TRP A 95 -0.67 9.95 -13.47
C TRP A 95 0.40 10.04 -12.38
N VAL A 96 0.03 9.69 -11.16
CA VAL A 96 0.91 9.70 -9.98
C VAL A 96 1.01 8.29 -9.43
N GLU A 97 2.22 7.88 -9.07
CA GLU A 97 2.45 6.60 -8.40
C GLU A 97 1.84 6.62 -6.99
N VAL A 98 0.91 5.71 -6.76
CA VAL A 98 0.15 5.61 -5.50
C VAL A 98 0.47 4.36 -4.69
N GLY A 99 1.18 3.39 -5.25
CA GLY A 99 1.58 2.19 -4.52
C GLY A 99 2.37 1.22 -5.37
N ASN A 100 2.82 0.15 -4.72
CA ASN A 100 3.54 -0.96 -5.32
C ASN A 100 2.87 -2.29 -4.91
N SER A 101 2.99 -3.32 -5.74
CA SER A 101 2.32 -4.60 -5.55
C SER A 101 3.07 -5.74 -6.24
N GLY A 102 2.76 -6.98 -5.86
CA GLY A 102 3.26 -8.15 -6.56
C GLY A 102 2.79 -9.46 -5.94
N MET A 103 3.21 -10.55 -6.56
CA MET A 103 2.98 -11.92 -6.08
C MET A 103 4.24 -12.42 -5.38
N PHE A 104 4.17 -12.86 -4.12
CA PHE A 104 5.35 -13.31 -3.40
C PHE A 104 5.99 -14.52 -4.05
N ARG A 105 7.32 -14.47 -4.12
CA ARG A 105 8.13 -15.51 -4.73
C ARG A 105 8.09 -16.81 -3.91
N PRO A 106 8.08 -18.00 -4.55
CA PRO A 106 8.14 -19.27 -3.83
C PRO A 106 9.36 -19.39 -2.91
N GLU A 107 10.51 -18.83 -3.31
CA GLU A 107 11.74 -18.85 -2.52
C GLU A 107 11.62 -18.10 -1.18
N MET A 108 10.61 -17.23 -1.05
CA MET A 108 10.27 -16.54 0.20
C MET A 108 9.24 -17.31 1.02
N LEU A 109 8.25 -17.93 0.36
CA LEU A 109 7.12 -18.61 1.01
C LEU A 109 7.47 -20.02 1.51
N LEU A 110 8.18 -20.81 0.72
CA LEU A 110 8.47 -22.22 1.01
C LEU A 110 9.29 -22.38 2.29
N PRO A 111 10.35 -21.59 2.56
CA PRO A 111 11.08 -21.69 3.82
C PRO A 111 10.25 -21.34 5.07
N MET A 112 9.11 -20.65 4.91
CA MET A 112 8.20 -20.34 6.02
C MET A 112 7.30 -21.52 6.40
N GLY A 113 7.20 -22.56 5.55
CA GLY A 113 6.33 -23.71 5.75
C GLY A 113 4.95 -23.60 5.09
N LEU A 114 4.74 -22.64 4.18
CA LEU A 114 3.51 -22.60 3.38
C LEU A 114 3.48 -23.75 2.36
N PRO A 115 2.30 -24.36 2.10
CA PRO A 115 2.14 -25.34 1.03
C PRO A 115 2.53 -24.78 -0.36
N GLU A 116 3.07 -25.62 -1.25
CA GLU A 116 3.54 -25.21 -2.58
C GLU A 116 2.45 -24.62 -3.49
N ASP A 117 1.19 -25.01 -3.27
CA ASP A 117 0.02 -24.56 -4.01
C ASP A 117 -0.61 -23.28 -3.47
N VAL A 118 -0.12 -22.76 -2.33
CA VAL A 118 -0.54 -21.48 -1.78
C VAL A 118 0.19 -20.33 -2.47
N VAL A 119 -0.60 -19.39 -2.97
CA VAL A 119 -0.10 -18.16 -3.58
C VAL A 119 -0.39 -17.00 -2.63
N VAL A 120 0.54 -16.07 -2.51
CA VAL A 120 0.36 -14.84 -1.73
C VAL A 120 0.51 -13.64 -2.65
N ILE A 121 -0.54 -12.82 -2.73
CA ILE A 121 -0.52 -11.54 -3.45
C ILE A 121 -0.53 -10.40 -2.44
N ALA A 122 0.27 -9.38 -2.66
CA ALA A 122 0.44 -8.28 -1.73
C ALA A 122 0.51 -6.93 -2.44
N TRP A 123 0.13 -5.88 -1.71
CA TRP A 123 0.25 -4.50 -2.15
C TRP A 123 0.59 -3.60 -0.95
N GLY A 124 1.21 -2.46 -1.25
CA GLY A 124 1.55 -1.47 -0.25
C GLY A 124 1.54 -0.05 -0.80
N LEU A 125 1.25 0.91 0.07
CA LEU A 125 1.26 2.34 -0.23
C LEU A 125 1.59 3.16 1.02
N SER A 126 2.09 4.38 0.82
CA SER A 126 2.24 5.32 1.94
C SER A 126 0.92 5.97 2.29
N LEU A 127 0.66 6.17 3.58
CA LEU A 127 -0.55 6.84 4.06
C LEU A 127 -0.53 8.34 3.75
N GLU A 128 0.66 8.93 3.73
CA GLU A 128 0.86 10.37 3.59
C GLU A 128 0.48 10.86 2.20
N ARG A 129 0.80 10.13 1.13
CA ARG A 129 0.51 10.58 -0.25
C ARG A 129 -0.99 10.75 -0.49
N PRO A 130 -1.87 9.76 -0.24
CA PRO A 130 -3.32 9.94 -0.34
C PRO A 130 -3.85 11.03 0.58
N THR A 131 -3.27 11.19 1.78
CA THR A 131 -3.69 12.21 2.75
C THR A 131 -3.37 13.62 2.24
N MET A 132 -2.16 13.83 1.72
CA MET A 132 -1.75 15.10 1.11
C MET A 132 -2.65 15.48 -0.06
N ILE A 133 -2.95 14.51 -0.94
CA ILE A 133 -3.87 14.70 -2.08
C ILE A 133 -5.27 15.12 -1.59
N LYS A 134 -5.79 14.41 -0.59
CA LYS A 134 -7.14 14.64 -0.07
C LYS A 134 -7.30 15.99 0.62
N TYR A 135 -6.27 16.45 1.34
CA TYR A 135 -6.28 17.73 2.06
C TYR A 135 -5.68 18.89 1.25
N GLY A 136 -5.19 18.65 0.03
CA GLY A 136 -4.53 19.67 -0.79
C GLY A 136 -3.23 20.21 -0.17
N ILE A 137 -2.51 19.37 0.58
CA ILE A 137 -1.26 19.74 1.26
C ILE A 137 -0.08 19.45 0.34
N ASN A 138 0.73 20.46 0.07
CA ASN A 138 1.88 20.35 -0.84
C ASN A 138 3.18 19.90 -0.16
N ASN A 139 3.28 20.02 1.17
CA ASN A 139 4.47 19.68 1.92
C ASN A 139 4.15 18.70 3.04
N ILE A 140 4.81 17.54 3.04
CA ILE A 140 4.58 16.47 4.00
C ILE A 140 4.85 16.87 5.46
N ARG A 141 5.75 17.85 5.67
CA ARG A 141 6.11 18.37 7.01
C ARG A 141 4.99 19.16 7.67
N ASP A 142 4.06 19.68 6.87
CA ASP A 142 2.87 20.35 7.36
C ASP A 142 1.81 19.34 7.82
N LEU A 143 1.93 18.07 7.39
CA LEU A 143 1.04 16.97 7.78
C LEU A 143 1.56 16.21 9.01
N VAL A 144 2.84 15.84 9.01
CA VAL A 144 3.43 14.98 10.06
C VAL A 144 4.71 15.60 10.61
N GLY A 145 4.79 15.71 11.93
CA GLY A 145 5.99 16.08 12.67
C GLY A 145 5.75 17.08 13.81
N PRO A 146 6.78 17.38 14.61
CA PRO A 146 6.67 18.29 15.75
C PRO A 146 6.41 19.75 15.37
N LYS A 147 6.54 20.10 14.08
CA LYS A 147 6.32 21.45 13.55
C LYS A 147 4.95 21.63 12.87
N VAL A 148 4.05 20.66 13.04
CA VAL A 148 2.69 20.72 12.46
C VAL A 148 1.97 21.98 12.92
N ASN A 149 1.23 22.63 12.01
CA ASN A 149 0.38 23.74 12.37
C ASN A 149 -0.86 23.21 13.12
N LEU A 150 -0.95 23.49 14.42
CA LEU A 150 -2.09 23.02 15.23
C LEU A 150 -3.42 23.60 14.77
N GLN A 151 -3.44 24.83 14.24
CA GLN A 151 -4.67 25.45 13.71
C GLN A 151 -5.22 24.64 12.54
N MET A 152 -4.34 24.15 11.66
CA MET A 152 -4.71 23.24 10.58
C MET A 152 -5.38 21.96 11.12
N VAL A 153 -4.91 21.41 12.24
CA VAL A 153 -5.50 20.20 12.85
C VAL A 153 -6.89 20.50 13.42
N TYR A 154 -7.10 21.67 14.04
CA TYR A 154 -8.39 22.06 14.59
C TYR A 154 -9.43 22.40 13.51
N ASP A 155 -9.01 23.05 12.44
CA ASP A 155 -9.90 23.51 11.37
C ASP A 155 -10.30 22.38 10.41
N ASN A 156 -9.46 21.35 10.28
CA ASN A 156 -9.73 20.28 9.33
C ASN A 156 -10.90 19.40 9.78
N PRO A 157 -11.86 19.13 8.87
CA PRO A 157 -12.95 18.22 9.17
C PRO A 157 -12.43 16.79 9.33
N ILE A 158 -13.23 15.97 10.03
CA ILE A 158 -12.97 14.54 10.18
C ILE A 158 -12.78 13.91 8.80
N CYS A 159 -11.63 13.25 8.58
CA CYS A 159 -11.37 12.51 7.35
C CYS A 159 -12.39 11.37 7.19
N ARG A 160 -13.34 11.51 6.27
CA ARG A 160 -14.31 10.44 5.93
C ARG A 160 -14.14 10.03 4.49
N ILE A 161 -14.16 8.72 4.24
CA ILE A 161 -14.25 8.15 2.90
C ILE A 161 -15.75 8.09 2.61
N ASN A 162 -16.28 9.12 1.94
CA ASN A 162 -17.70 9.28 1.58
C ASN A 162 -18.71 9.20 2.74
N LYS A 163 -18.89 10.36 3.41
CA LYS A 163 -20.20 10.93 3.78
C LYS A 163 -20.12 12.43 3.56
#